data_AF-A0AAV9RY43-F1
#
_entry.id   AF-A0AAV9RY43-F1
#
_cell.length_a   1.000
_cell.length_b   1.000
_cell.length_c   1.000
_cell.angle_alpha   90.00
_cell.angle_beta   90.00
_cell.angle_gamma   90.00
#
_symmetry.space_group_name_H-M   'P 1'
#
loop_
_entity.id
_entity.type
_entity.pdbx_description
1 polymer ?
#
loop_
_entity_poly.entity_id
_entity_poly.type
_entity_poly.pdbx_seq_one_letter_code
_entity_poly.pdbx_strand_id
1 'polypeptide(L)'
;MSHDVGDAFVTSRTSIPASSPRCFYAPRWLEVCGERVPLLRPRYTEIDWKAYMDEVEGVINGTYDYTELKGDTGPLVYPAGFVYIFTALYYITSHGVNIRLGQYIFAFFYLVTLLLVFRIYNRTKKLLLGLPFLLDNPVGYLSRAFDLGRQFMFKWTVNWRFLPEWLFLNRYFHLLLLAAHLLTLLLFAFRRWKSELQIVLILFTSNFIGMCFSRSLHYQFYVWYFHTLPYLLWSGGVKKLAHLLRVLILGLIELSWNTYPSTNSSSAALHVCHLIILLCLWLAPPLTDKQEHTTDKDHRD
;
A
#
# COMPACT_ATOMS: atom_id res chain seq x y z
N MET A 1 -46.54 18.05 31.73
CA MET A 1 -46.08 16.89 32.53
C MET A 1 -45.51 15.90 31.53
N SER A 2 -44.18 15.88 31.51
CA SER A 2 -43.29 15.12 30.65
C SER A 2 -43.48 13.62 30.83
N HIS A 3 -43.45 12.87 29.72
CA HIS A 3 -43.19 11.43 29.77
C HIS A 3 -41.90 11.13 29.02
N ASP A 4 -40.94 10.68 29.83
CA ASP A 4 -39.58 10.31 29.50
C ASP A 4 -39.49 9.21 28.46
N VAL A 5 -38.61 9.42 27.48
CA VAL A 5 -37.99 8.38 26.67
C VAL A 5 -36.63 8.11 27.30
N GLY A 6 -36.49 6.98 27.99
CA GLY A 6 -35.26 6.59 28.67
C GLY A 6 -35.21 5.09 28.96
N ASP A 7 -34.27 4.43 28.27
CA ASP A 7 -33.51 3.24 28.66
C ASP A 7 -34.22 1.91 28.94
N ALA A 8 -34.10 0.99 27.96
CA ALA A 8 -33.95 -0.44 28.22
C ALA A 8 -32.83 -1.03 27.33
N PHE A 9 -31.68 -1.16 27.97
CA PHE A 9 -30.57 -2.09 27.78
C PHE A 9 -30.66 -3.21 26.71
N VAL A 10 -29.62 -3.26 25.86
CA VAL A 10 -28.70 -4.41 25.67
C VAL A 10 -29.32 -5.78 25.35
N THR A 11 -29.21 -6.23 24.10
CA THR A 11 -28.53 -7.48 23.67
C THR A 11 -28.86 -7.82 22.20
N SER A 12 -27.92 -7.58 21.28
CA SER A 12 -27.63 -8.51 20.18
C SER A 12 -26.32 -8.11 19.51
N ARG A 13 -25.21 -8.71 19.98
CA ARG A 13 -23.99 -8.82 19.18
C ARG A 13 -24.27 -9.82 18.08
N THR A 14 -24.81 -9.38 16.95
CA THR A 14 -24.61 -10.08 15.70
C THR A 14 -23.22 -9.72 15.20
N SER A 15 -22.30 -10.64 15.42
CA SER A 15 -20.96 -10.62 14.85
C SER A 15 -21.07 -10.60 13.32
N ILE A 16 -20.95 -9.43 12.72
CA ILE A 16 -20.65 -9.29 11.29
C ILE A 16 -19.23 -9.86 11.11
N PRO A 17 -19.02 -10.93 10.32
CA PRO A 17 -17.67 -11.30 9.95
C PRO A 17 -17.14 -10.17 9.06
N ALA A 18 -16.08 -9.50 9.52
CA ALA A 18 -15.36 -8.53 8.72
C ALA A 18 -14.70 -9.25 7.53
N SER A 19 -15.43 -9.40 6.43
CA SER A 19 -14.87 -9.63 5.10
C SER A 19 -14.11 -8.37 4.73
N SER A 20 -12.81 -8.36 5.05
CA SER A 20 -11.89 -7.28 4.74
C SER A 20 -11.80 -7.08 3.21
N PRO A 21 -11.88 -5.84 2.69
CA PRO A 21 -11.57 -5.57 1.29
C PRO A 21 -10.06 -5.74 1.10
N ARG A 22 -9.59 -6.83 0.48
CA ARG A 22 -8.15 -7.12 0.32
C ARG A 22 -7.60 -6.48 -0.97
N CYS A 23 -6.37 -5.98 -0.86
CA CYS A 23 -5.72 -5.08 -1.81
C CYS A 23 -5.52 -5.69 -3.21
N PHE A 24 -6.08 -5.00 -4.21
CA PHE A 24 -5.52 -4.88 -5.55
C PHE A 24 -4.06 -4.36 -5.48
N TYR A 25 -3.23 -4.74 -6.45
CA TYR A 25 -1.87 -4.20 -6.72
C TYR A 25 -0.68 -4.83 -5.98
N ALA A 26 -0.23 -6.00 -6.44
CA ALA A 26 1.17 -6.43 -6.32
C ALA A 26 1.72 -6.74 -7.72
N PRO A 27 2.63 -5.92 -8.29
CA PRO A 27 3.28 -6.23 -9.57
C PRO A 27 4.40 -7.25 -9.37
N ARG A 28 4.24 -8.41 -10.02
CA ARG A 28 5.10 -9.59 -9.93
C ARG A 28 6.28 -9.51 -10.91
N TRP A 29 7.39 -8.86 -10.53
CA TRP A 29 8.63 -8.85 -11.32
C TRP A 29 9.61 -10.01 -11.01
N LEU A 30 9.31 -10.88 -10.04
CA LEU A 30 10.23 -11.93 -9.57
C LEU A 30 10.04 -13.34 -10.18
N GLU A 31 9.20 -13.51 -11.21
CA GLU A 31 9.04 -14.82 -11.87
C GLU A 31 10.20 -15.20 -12.82
N VAL A 32 11.26 -14.40 -12.91
CA VAL A 32 12.43 -14.66 -13.79
C VAL A 32 13.51 -15.54 -13.15
N CYS A 33 13.48 -15.78 -11.84
CA CYS A 33 14.47 -16.63 -11.17
C CYS A 33 13.84 -17.98 -10.79
N GLY A 34 14.13 -19.01 -11.59
CA GLY A 34 13.50 -20.32 -11.55
C GLY A 34 13.82 -21.18 -10.32
N GLU A 35 13.31 -20.81 -9.15
CA GLU A 35 13.22 -21.69 -7.99
C GLU A 35 11.77 -22.13 -7.76
N ARG A 36 11.57 -23.45 -7.77
CA ARG A 36 10.30 -24.10 -7.42
C ARG A 36 10.03 -23.91 -5.92
N VAL A 37 9.33 -22.84 -5.57
CA VAL A 37 8.65 -22.70 -4.27
C VAL A 37 7.45 -23.67 -4.25
N PRO A 38 7.16 -24.38 -3.14
CA PRO A 38 6.07 -25.35 -3.09
C PRO A 38 4.72 -24.76 -3.54
N LEU A 39 4.12 -25.40 -4.54
CA LEU A 39 2.87 -25.07 -5.25
C LEU A 39 1.59 -25.27 -4.40
N LEU A 40 1.54 -24.79 -3.15
CA LEU A 40 0.42 -25.09 -2.24
C LEU A 40 -0.27 -23.88 -1.60
N ARG A 41 -0.15 -22.67 -2.18
CA ARG A 41 -1.07 -21.57 -1.87
C ARG A 41 -1.66 -21.00 -3.16
N PRO A 42 -2.99 -20.96 -3.33
CA PRO A 42 -3.62 -20.28 -4.46
C PRO A 42 -3.18 -18.81 -4.48
N ARG A 43 -2.89 -18.26 -5.66
CA ARG A 43 -2.48 -16.84 -5.75
C ARG A 43 -3.67 -15.95 -5.38
N TYR A 44 -3.45 -14.89 -4.59
CA TYR A 44 -4.54 -13.99 -4.16
C TYR A 44 -5.40 -13.47 -5.33
N THR A 45 -4.78 -13.10 -6.46
CA THR A 45 -5.50 -12.71 -7.68
C THR A 45 -6.38 -13.81 -8.25
N GLU A 46 -6.00 -15.08 -8.08
CA GLU A 46 -6.81 -16.22 -8.54
C GLU A 46 -7.97 -16.50 -7.58
N ILE A 47 -7.82 -16.22 -6.29
CA ILE A 47 -8.88 -16.39 -5.28
C ILE A 47 -10.02 -15.40 -5.54
N ASP A 48 -9.70 -14.10 -5.66
CA ASP A 48 -10.72 -13.07 -5.86
C ASP A 48 -11.33 -13.16 -7.26
N TRP A 49 -10.52 -13.44 -8.29
CA TRP A 49 -11.01 -13.64 -9.65
C TRP A 49 -12.01 -14.79 -9.73
N LYS A 50 -11.71 -15.95 -9.13
CA LYS A 50 -12.63 -17.08 -9.08
C LYS A 50 -13.94 -16.72 -8.39
N ALA A 51 -13.87 -16.09 -7.21
CA ALA A 51 -15.07 -15.66 -6.50
C ALA A 51 -15.94 -14.72 -7.35
N TYR A 52 -15.34 -13.80 -8.11
CA TYR A 52 -16.11 -12.94 -9.02
C TYR A 52 -16.70 -13.69 -10.21
N MET A 53 -16.02 -14.70 -10.74
CA MET A 53 -16.58 -15.55 -11.80
C MET A 53 -17.75 -16.38 -11.27
N ASP A 54 -17.67 -16.90 -10.04
CA ASP A 54 -18.75 -17.65 -9.39
C ASP A 54 -19.99 -16.76 -9.18
N GLU A 55 -19.79 -15.54 -8.68
CA GLU A 55 -20.86 -14.55 -8.48
C GLU A 55 -21.55 -14.18 -9.81
N VAL A 56 -20.76 -13.99 -10.88
CA VAL A 56 -21.26 -13.69 -12.22
C VAL A 56 -21.98 -14.88 -12.85
N GLU A 57 -21.46 -16.09 -12.66
CA GLU A 57 -22.06 -17.31 -13.19
C GLU A 57 -23.44 -17.57 -12.58
N GLY A 58 -23.64 -17.21 -11.31
CA GLY A 58 -24.98 -17.18 -10.70
C GLY A 58 -25.98 -16.34 -11.49
N VAL A 59 -25.58 -15.15 -11.95
CA VAL A 59 -26.42 -14.25 -12.76
C VAL A 59 -26.62 -14.78 -14.18
N ILE A 60 -25.57 -15.31 -14.80
CA ILE A 60 -25.65 -15.96 -16.12
C ILE A 60 -26.62 -17.14 -16.10
N ASN A 61 -26.68 -17.86 -14.98
CA ASN A 61 -27.60 -18.99 -14.77
C ASN A 61 -29.03 -18.56 -14.39
N GLY A 62 -29.33 -17.26 -14.39
CA GLY A 62 -30.67 -16.72 -14.18
C GLY A 62 -31.00 -16.32 -12.74
N THR A 63 -30.04 -16.36 -11.82
CA THR A 63 -30.24 -15.89 -10.44
C THR A 63 -30.06 -14.38 -10.38
N TYR A 64 -31.16 -13.66 -10.17
CA TYR A 64 -31.14 -12.19 -9.97
C TYR A 64 -31.43 -11.79 -8.52
N ASP A 65 -31.74 -12.76 -7.65
CA ASP A 65 -31.87 -12.52 -6.22
C ASP A 65 -30.48 -12.36 -5.58
N TYR A 66 -30.17 -11.14 -5.18
CA TYR A 66 -28.87 -10.77 -4.62
C TYR A 66 -28.52 -11.53 -3.34
N THR A 67 -29.50 -12.01 -2.57
CA THR A 67 -29.21 -12.78 -1.35
C THR A 67 -28.63 -14.15 -1.64
N GLU A 68 -28.83 -14.65 -2.87
CA GLU A 68 -28.37 -15.96 -3.32
C GLU A 68 -27.05 -15.87 -4.13
N LEU A 69 -26.64 -14.67 -4.55
CA LEU A 69 -25.40 -14.45 -5.28
C LEU A 69 -24.19 -14.43 -4.34
N LYS A 70 -23.31 -15.42 -4.45
CA LYS A 70 -22.10 -15.55 -3.64
C LYS A 70 -21.03 -16.35 -4.38
N GLY A 71 -19.77 -16.03 -4.14
CA GLY A 71 -18.63 -16.83 -4.56
C GLY A 71 -17.94 -17.51 -3.37
N ASP A 72 -16.83 -18.19 -3.64
CA ASP A 72 -16.03 -18.88 -2.62
C ASP A 72 -15.56 -17.99 -1.45
N THR A 73 -15.58 -16.66 -1.62
CA THR A 73 -15.10 -15.69 -0.62
C THR A 73 -16.20 -14.95 0.14
N GLY A 74 -17.48 -15.15 -0.21
CA GLY A 74 -18.62 -14.49 0.42
C GLY A 74 -19.73 -14.06 -0.54
N PRO A 75 -20.76 -13.37 -0.04
CA PRO A 75 -21.85 -12.86 -0.87
C PRO A 75 -21.38 -11.75 -1.82
N LEU A 76 -22.05 -11.62 -2.95
CA LEU A 76 -21.89 -10.49 -3.87
C LEU A 76 -22.31 -9.20 -3.16
N VAL A 77 -21.36 -8.29 -2.96
CA VAL A 77 -21.58 -6.99 -2.31
C VAL A 77 -21.47 -5.81 -3.29
N TYR A 78 -21.36 -6.09 -4.60
CA TYR A 78 -21.18 -5.08 -5.64
C TYR A 78 -22.46 -4.82 -6.44
N PRO A 79 -22.73 -3.58 -6.87
CA PRO A 79 -23.94 -3.23 -7.62
C PRO A 79 -23.95 -3.87 -9.01
N ALA A 80 -25.12 -3.95 -9.66
CA ALA A 80 -25.31 -4.68 -10.92
C ALA A 80 -24.33 -4.28 -12.05
N GLY A 81 -23.88 -3.02 -12.08
CA GLY A 81 -22.85 -2.57 -13.01
C GLY A 81 -21.54 -3.37 -12.92
N PHE A 82 -21.11 -3.74 -11.72
CA PHE A 82 -19.97 -4.63 -11.50
C PHE A 82 -20.23 -5.99 -12.17
N VAL A 83 -21.39 -6.59 -11.91
CA VAL A 83 -21.78 -7.89 -12.47
C VAL A 83 -21.75 -7.84 -13.99
N TYR A 84 -22.32 -6.82 -14.62
CA TYR A 84 -22.31 -6.70 -16.08
C TYR A 84 -20.91 -6.54 -16.66
N ILE A 85 -20.05 -5.74 -16.02
CA ILE A 85 -18.65 -5.58 -16.43
C ILE A 85 -17.91 -6.91 -16.30
N PHE A 86 -18.06 -7.61 -15.17
CA PHE A 86 -17.40 -8.88 -14.94
C PHE A 86 -18.01 -10.03 -15.76
N THR A 87 -19.26 -9.93 -16.19
CA THR A 87 -19.88 -10.83 -17.20
C THR A 87 -19.19 -10.68 -18.55
N ALA A 88 -18.91 -9.45 -18.99
CA ALA A 88 -18.14 -9.24 -20.21
C ALA A 88 -16.72 -9.82 -20.05
N LEU A 89 -16.07 -9.59 -18.92
CA LEU A 89 -14.75 -10.15 -18.62
C LEU A 89 -14.77 -11.69 -18.57
N TYR A 90 -15.81 -12.30 -18.00
CA TYR A 90 -16.01 -13.75 -17.96
C TYR A 90 -15.94 -14.33 -19.37
N TYR A 91 -16.72 -13.81 -20.33
CA TYR A 91 -16.67 -14.28 -21.71
C TYR A 91 -15.32 -14.00 -22.40
N ILE A 92 -14.74 -12.81 -22.22
CA ILE A 92 -13.46 -12.42 -22.83
C ILE A 92 -12.31 -13.32 -22.37
N THR A 93 -12.34 -13.76 -21.11
CA THR A 93 -11.28 -14.55 -20.48
C THR A 93 -11.54 -16.06 -20.54
N SER A 94 -12.29 -16.52 -21.54
CA SER A 94 -12.62 -17.94 -21.69
C SER A 94 -13.37 -18.49 -20.46
N HIS A 95 -14.48 -17.85 -20.11
CA HIS A 95 -15.32 -18.20 -18.95
C HIS A 95 -14.53 -18.11 -17.63
N GLY A 96 -13.68 -17.08 -17.50
CA GLY A 96 -12.86 -16.85 -16.30
C GLY A 96 -11.61 -17.73 -16.17
N VAL A 97 -11.34 -18.65 -17.10
CA VAL A 97 -10.19 -19.58 -16.99
C VAL A 97 -8.86 -18.90 -17.38
N ASN A 98 -8.89 -17.95 -18.31
CA ASN A 98 -7.69 -17.25 -18.80
C ASN A 98 -7.34 -16.03 -17.92
N ILE A 99 -6.83 -16.31 -16.72
CA ILE A 99 -6.47 -15.30 -15.71
C ILE A 99 -5.37 -14.34 -16.23
N ARG A 100 -4.44 -14.84 -17.06
CA ARG A 100 -3.37 -14.01 -17.64
C ARG A 100 -3.92 -12.91 -18.54
N LEU A 101 -4.91 -13.21 -19.36
CA LEU A 101 -5.58 -12.19 -20.18
C LEU A 101 -6.29 -11.15 -19.30
N GLY A 102 -6.99 -11.59 -18.25
CA GLY A 102 -7.57 -10.69 -17.25
C GLY A 102 -6.54 -9.76 -16.62
N GLN A 103 -5.37 -10.28 -16.25
CA GLN A 103 -4.27 -9.48 -15.71
C GLN A 103 -3.77 -8.40 -16.68
N TYR A 104 -3.63 -8.72 -17.98
CA TYR A 104 -3.25 -7.71 -18.98
C TYR A 104 -4.31 -6.62 -19.16
N ILE A 105 -5.59 -7.00 -19.13
CA ILE A 105 -6.70 -6.05 -19.22
C ILE A 105 -6.67 -5.08 -18.02
N PHE A 106 -6.54 -5.59 -16.79
CA PHE A 106 -6.43 -4.72 -15.61
C PHE A 106 -5.16 -3.87 -15.61
N ALA A 107 -4.03 -4.40 -16.08
CA ALA A 107 -2.80 -3.63 -16.22
C ALA A 107 -2.97 -2.47 -17.20
N PHE A 108 -3.65 -2.69 -18.33
CA PHE A 108 -3.98 -1.63 -19.28
C PHE A 108 -4.86 -0.54 -18.64
N PHE A 109 -5.96 -0.92 -17.99
CA PHE A 109 -6.84 0.05 -17.32
C PHE A 109 -6.12 0.84 -16.22
N TYR A 110 -5.25 0.17 -15.45
CA TYR A 110 -4.42 0.82 -14.46
C TYR A 110 -3.51 1.88 -15.10
N LEU A 111 -2.81 1.56 -16.17
CA LEU A 111 -1.92 2.49 -16.88
C LEU A 111 -2.68 3.68 -17.47
N VAL A 112 -3.86 3.45 -18.09
CA VAL A 112 -4.72 4.51 -18.60
C VAL A 112 -5.20 5.43 -17.48
N THR A 113 -5.66 4.85 -16.37
CA THR A 113 -6.12 5.61 -15.20
C THR A 113 -5.00 6.46 -14.64
N LEU A 114 -3.79 5.89 -14.51
CA LEU A 114 -2.60 6.58 -14.02
C LEU A 114 -2.24 7.77 -14.94
N LEU A 115 -2.27 7.57 -16.26
CA LEU A 115 -2.06 8.64 -17.24
C LEU A 115 -3.11 9.74 -17.15
N LEU A 116 -4.39 9.39 -16.98
CA LEU A 116 -5.48 10.36 -16.84
C LEU A 116 -5.31 11.18 -15.55
N VAL A 117 -4.99 10.53 -14.44
CA VAL A 117 -4.73 11.20 -13.16
C VAL A 117 -3.58 12.21 -13.31
N PHE A 118 -2.45 11.81 -13.90
CA PHE A 118 -1.34 12.73 -14.18
C PHE A 118 -1.75 13.88 -15.10
N ARG A 119 -2.55 13.59 -16.13
CA ARG A 119 -3.04 14.62 -17.07
C ARG A 119 -3.97 15.61 -16.36
N ILE A 120 -4.84 15.15 -15.47
CA ILE A 120 -5.73 16.00 -14.66
C ILE A 120 -4.92 16.87 -13.72
N TYR A 121 -3.91 16.33 -13.03
CA TYR A 121 -3.02 17.12 -12.18
C TYR A 121 -2.26 18.20 -12.98
N ASN A 122 -1.71 17.83 -14.14
CA ASN A 122 -1.00 18.77 -15.02
C ASN A 122 -1.94 19.86 -15.58
N ARG A 123 -3.20 19.53 -15.87
CA ARG A 123 -4.18 20.46 -16.43
C ARG A 123 -4.80 21.38 -15.39
N THR A 124 -5.09 20.88 -14.20
CA THR A 124 -5.84 21.65 -13.22
C THR A 124 -4.99 22.69 -12.50
N LYS A 125 -3.65 22.53 -12.44
CA LYS A 125 -2.72 23.39 -11.66
C LYS A 125 -3.23 23.73 -10.24
N LYS A 126 -4.19 22.96 -9.74
CA LYS A 126 -4.96 23.22 -8.53
C LYS A 126 -4.75 22.03 -7.63
N LEU A 127 -3.93 22.26 -6.61
CA LEU A 127 -3.68 21.36 -5.49
C LEU A 127 -4.91 21.23 -4.54
N LEU A 128 -6.11 21.61 -5.00
CA LEU A 128 -7.27 21.94 -4.15
C LEU A 128 -8.48 21.01 -4.39
N LEU A 129 -8.23 19.72 -4.66
CA LEU A 129 -9.29 18.71 -4.78
C LEU A 129 -10.14 18.58 -3.50
N GLY A 130 -9.56 18.87 -2.33
CA GLY A 130 -10.28 18.88 -1.06
C GLY A 130 -11.13 20.13 -0.80
N LEU A 131 -11.02 21.17 -1.62
CA LEU A 131 -11.65 22.47 -1.35
C LEU A 131 -13.18 22.40 -1.22
N PRO A 132 -13.93 21.67 -2.09
CA PRO A 132 -15.38 21.55 -1.91
C PRO A 132 -15.77 20.96 -0.55
N PHE A 133 -15.03 19.96 -0.06
CA PHE A 133 -15.29 19.35 1.25
C PHE A 133 -14.91 20.27 2.41
N LEU A 134 -13.82 21.03 2.26
CA LEU A 134 -13.37 22.01 3.25
C LEU A 134 -14.33 23.20 3.37
N LEU A 135 -14.97 23.61 2.28
CA LEU A 135 -15.96 24.68 2.29
C LEU A 135 -17.31 24.26 2.90
N ASP A 136 -17.68 22.99 2.73
CA ASP A 136 -18.95 22.45 3.25
C ASP A 136 -18.87 22.06 4.73
N ASN A 137 -17.90 21.21 5.10
CA ASN A 137 -17.71 20.78 6.48
C ASN A 137 -16.21 20.55 6.79
N PRO A 138 -15.47 21.61 7.12
CA PRO A 138 -14.03 21.50 7.33
C PRO A 138 -13.70 20.60 8.53
N VAL A 139 -14.49 20.67 9.60
CA VAL A 139 -14.27 19.85 10.81
C VAL A 139 -14.55 18.37 10.51
N GLY A 140 -15.64 18.07 9.81
CA GLY A 140 -15.98 16.72 9.37
C GLY A 140 -14.94 16.14 8.41
N TYR A 141 -14.55 16.91 7.39
CA TYR A 141 -13.51 16.52 6.45
C TYR A 141 -12.19 16.23 7.16
N LEU A 142 -11.69 17.17 7.99
CA LEU A 142 -10.41 16.99 8.68
C LEU A 142 -10.45 15.83 9.69
N SER A 143 -11.50 15.72 10.50
CA SER A 143 -11.61 14.65 11.51
C SER A 143 -11.75 13.25 10.91
N ARG A 144 -12.30 13.12 9.69
CA ARG A 144 -12.53 11.83 9.02
C ARG A 144 -11.42 11.47 8.05
N ALA A 145 -10.93 12.42 7.26
CA ALA A 145 -9.81 12.20 6.36
C ALA A 145 -8.50 11.99 7.13
N PHE A 146 -8.35 12.64 8.28
CA PHE A 146 -7.19 12.52 9.17
C PHE A 146 -7.60 11.99 10.55
N ASP A 147 -8.23 10.82 10.56
CA ASP A 147 -8.62 10.11 11.78
C ASP A 147 -7.39 9.52 12.50
N LEU A 148 -6.70 10.37 13.26
CA LEU A 148 -5.51 10.02 14.06
C LEU A 148 -5.86 9.13 15.27
N GLY A 149 -7.15 8.96 15.57
CA GLY A 149 -7.64 8.05 16.61
C GLY A 149 -7.71 6.60 16.17
N ARG A 150 -7.58 6.32 14.86
CA ARG A 150 -7.67 4.98 14.30
C ARG A 150 -6.59 4.06 14.85
N GLN A 151 -7.02 3.01 15.53
CA GLN A 151 -6.14 1.96 16.01
C GLN A 151 -6.37 0.66 15.24
N PHE A 152 -5.31 0.23 14.58
CA PHE A 152 -5.23 -1.04 13.89
C PHE A 152 -4.95 -2.18 14.87
N MET A 153 -5.54 -3.35 14.62
CA MET A 153 -5.44 -4.52 15.51
C MET A 153 -4.03 -5.12 15.48
N PHE A 154 -3.49 -5.46 16.66
CA PHE A 154 -2.16 -6.10 16.77
C PHE A 154 -2.04 -7.38 15.95
N LYS A 155 -3.10 -8.19 15.87
CA LYS A 155 -3.12 -9.43 15.06
C LYS A 155 -2.83 -9.24 13.57
N TRP A 156 -2.88 -8.01 13.04
CA TRP A 156 -2.64 -7.71 11.63
C TRP A 156 -1.35 -6.95 11.36
N THR A 157 -0.56 -6.61 12.39
CA THR A 157 0.68 -5.87 12.21
C THR A 157 1.76 -6.70 11.52
N VAL A 158 2.42 -6.14 10.51
CA VAL A 158 3.54 -6.78 9.81
C VAL A 158 4.87 -6.41 10.49
N ASN A 159 5.04 -5.17 10.92
CA ASN A 159 6.33 -4.65 11.38
C ASN A 159 6.62 -4.88 12.87
N TRP A 160 5.61 -4.95 13.75
CA TRP A 160 5.83 -5.07 15.20
C TRP A 160 5.37 -6.39 15.82
N ARG A 161 5.33 -7.49 15.04
CA ARG A 161 4.83 -8.79 15.52
C ARG A 161 5.62 -9.33 16.71
N PHE A 162 6.91 -9.06 16.78
CA PHE A 162 7.78 -9.52 17.87
C PHE A 162 7.54 -8.80 19.21
N LEU A 163 6.78 -7.70 19.23
CA LEU A 163 6.43 -7.01 20.46
C LEU A 163 5.22 -7.66 21.12
N PRO A 164 5.11 -7.63 22.46
CA PRO A 164 3.85 -8.01 23.11
C PRO A 164 2.76 -6.96 22.83
N GLU A 165 1.51 -7.42 22.76
CA GLU A 165 0.36 -6.58 22.40
C GLU A 165 0.17 -5.37 23.32
N TRP A 166 0.42 -5.54 24.63
CA TRP A 166 0.31 -4.44 25.60
C TRP A 166 1.28 -3.29 25.31
N LEU A 167 2.48 -3.59 24.78
CA LEU A 167 3.46 -2.57 24.41
C LEU A 167 3.07 -1.91 23.09
N PHE A 168 2.55 -2.69 22.13
CA PHE A 168 2.04 -2.19 20.85
C PHE A 168 0.85 -1.24 21.00
N LEU A 169 0.00 -1.44 22.01
CA LEU A 169 -1.14 -0.60 22.34
C LEU A 169 -0.78 0.55 23.31
N ASN A 170 0.46 0.60 23.81
CA ASN A 170 0.87 1.60 24.78
C ASN A 170 0.96 3.01 24.15
N ARG A 171 0.35 4.01 24.81
CA ARG A 171 0.33 5.40 24.32
C ARG A 171 1.72 6.04 24.28
N TYR A 172 2.59 5.73 25.23
CA TYR A 172 3.96 6.26 25.25
C TYR A 172 4.80 5.67 24.13
N PHE A 173 4.60 4.39 23.79
CA PHE A 173 5.23 3.79 22.62
C PHE A 173 4.85 4.51 21.32
N HIS A 174 3.57 4.85 21.15
CA HIS A 174 3.13 5.63 19.98
C HIS A 174 3.76 7.04 19.94
N LEU A 175 3.80 7.74 21.08
CA LEU A 175 4.43 9.06 21.15
C LEU A 175 5.93 9.00 20.88
N LEU A 176 6.62 7.96 21.34
CA LEU A 176 8.03 7.73 21.05
C LEU A 176 8.27 7.51 19.54
N LEU A 177 7.44 6.68 18.90
CA LEU A 177 7.52 6.46 17.45
C LEU A 177 7.28 7.76 16.67
N LEU A 178 6.29 8.56 17.08
CA LEU A 178 6.02 9.86 16.47
C LEU A 178 7.20 10.84 16.65
N ALA A 179 7.77 10.91 17.85
CA ALA A 179 8.94 11.74 18.11
C ALA A 179 10.16 11.30 17.27
N ALA A 180 10.41 10.00 17.18
CA ALA A 180 11.49 9.44 16.36
C ALA A 180 11.28 9.71 14.86
N HIS A 181 10.04 9.61 14.37
CA HIS A 181 9.67 9.97 13.01
C HIS A 181 9.99 11.44 12.71
N LEU A 182 9.47 12.37 13.53
CA LEU A 182 9.67 13.82 13.34
C LEU A 182 11.14 14.20 13.44
N LEU A 183 11.87 13.63 14.40
CA LEU A 183 13.30 13.84 14.54
C LEU A 183 14.06 13.35 13.30
N THR A 184 13.74 12.17 12.78
CA THR A 184 14.41 11.64 11.58
C THR A 184 14.13 12.51 10.36
N LEU A 185 12.89 12.96 10.16
CA LEU A 185 12.54 13.91 9.09
C LEU A 185 13.34 15.21 9.22
N LEU A 186 13.40 15.78 10.42
CA LEU A 186 14.14 17.00 10.72
C LEU A 186 15.64 16.85 10.39
N LEU A 187 16.23 15.74 10.81
CA LEU A 187 17.64 15.42 10.53
C LEU A 187 17.89 15.28 9.02
N PHE A 188 17.01 14.61 8.28
CA PHE A 188 17.12 14.49 6.82
C PHE A 188 16.94 15.83 6.12
N ALA A 189 15.99 16.67 6.57
CA ALA A 189 15.80 18.02 6.04
C ALA A 189 17.07 18.88 6.24
N PHE A 190 17.66 18.84 7.45
CA PHE A 190 18.86 19.63 7.74
C PHE A 190 20.14 19.10 7.10
N ARG A 191 20.24 17.80 6.82
CA ARG A 191 21.50 17.22 6.30
C ARG A 191 21.45 16.86 4.82
N ARG A 192 20.33 16.34 4.32
CA ARG A 192 20.23 15.68 3.02
C ARG A 192 19.45 16.48 1.98
N TRP A 193 18.33 17.08 2.37
CA TRP A 193 17.40 17.74 1.45
C TRP A 193 17.73 19.22 1.27
N LYS A 194 18.74 19.50 0.44
CA LYS A 194 19.29 20.85 0.24
C LYS A 194 18.93 21.50 -1.10
N SER A 195 18.39 20.73 -2.05
CA SER A 195 18.08 21.20 -3.39
C SER A 195 16.68 20.78 -3.81
N GLU A 196 15.97 21.69 -4.48
CA GLU A 196 14.66 21.45 -5.10
C GLU A 196 14.73 20.40 -6.21
N LEU A 197 15.91 20.15 -6.80
CA LEU A 197 16.10 19.08 -7.79
C LEU A 197 15.93 17.67 -7.18
N GLN A 198 15.85 17.56 -5.85
CA GLN A 198 15.70 16.31 -5.12
C GLN A 198 14.25 15.98 -4.73
N ILE A 199 13.24 16.68 -5.26
CA ILE A 199 11.81 16.50 -4.87
C ILE A 199 11.40 15.02 -4.80
N VAL A 200 11.76 14.19 -5.79
CA VAL A 200 11.42 12.76 -5.80
C VAL A 200 12.08 12.01 -4.62
N LEU A 201 13.36 12.29 -4.34
CA LEU A 201 14.07 11.71 -3.20
C LEU A 201 13.46 12.16 -1.87
N ILE A 202 13.08 13.43 -1.76
CA ILE A 202 12.42 14.00 -0.57
C ILE A 202 11.09 13.30 -0.32
N LEU A 203 10.24 13.20 -1.35
CA LEU A 203 8.92 12.56 -1.25
C LEU A 203 9.05 11.07 -0.89
N PHE A 204 9.91 10.33 -1.58
CA PHE A 204 10.04 8.89 -1.33
C PHE A 204 10.71 8.60 0.00
N THR A 205 11.72 9.38 0.39
CA THR A 205 12.41 9.19 1.68
C THR A 205 11.53 9.60 2.86
N SER A 206 10.75 10.68 2.74
CA SER A 206 9.81 11.10 3.80
C SER A 206 8.70 10.07 4.02
N ASN A 207 8.09 9.55 2.94
CA ASN A 207 7.13 8.46 3.01
C ASN A 207 7.74 7.20 3.64
N PHE A 208 8.96 6.83 3.22
CA PHE A 208 9.68 5.68 3.77
C PHE A 208 9.99 5.83 5.26
N ILE A 209 10.43 7.00 5.71
CA ILE A 209 10.60 7.31 7.14
C ILE A 209 9.25 7.13 7.87
N GLY A 210 8.14 7.56 7.29
CA GLY A 210 6.79 7.28 7.80
C GLY A 210 6.52 5.78 7.98
N MET A 211 6.83 4.97 6.97
CA MET A 211 6.66 3.50 7.02
C MET A 211 7.50 2.87 8.14
N CYS A 212 8.77 3.27 8.31
CA CYS A 212 9.66 2.73 9.32
C CYS A 212 9.17 2.95 10.77
N PHE A 213 8.57 4.12 11.03
CA PHE A 213 8.12 4.52 12.37
C PHE A 213 6.61 4.32 12.58
N SER A 214 5.89 3.80 11.59
CA SER A 214 4.46 3.53 11.73
C SER A 214 4.21 2.48 12.81
N ARG A 215 3.33 2.79 13.77
CA ARG A 215 2.95 1.84 14.83
C ARG A 215 2.29 0.59 14.26
N SER A 216 1.54 0.68 13.17
CA SER A 216 0.80 -0.46 12.64
C SER A 216 0.85 -0.47 11.12
N LEU A 217 1.42 -1.52 10.56
CA LEU A 217 1.40 -1.78 9.13
C LEU A 217 0.57 -3.02 8.84
N HIS A 218 -0.55 -2.86 8.15
CA HIS A 218 -1.29 -3.97 7.54
C HIS A 218 -0.72 -4.28 6.16
N TYR A 219 -0.90 -5.52 5.69
CA TYR A 219 -0.48 -5.96 4.36
C TYR A 219 -0.84 -5.01 3.20
N GLN A 220 -1.98 -4.31 3.30
CA GLN A 220 -2.41 -3.31 2.31
C GLN A 220 -1.43 -2.14 2.16
N PHE A 221 -0.73 -1.75 3.24
CA PHE A 221 0.22 -0.64 3.23
C PHE A 221 1.50 -0.97 2.46
N TYR A 222 1.71 -2.22 2.02
CA TYR A 222 2.84 -2.54 1.17
C TYR A 222 2.84 -1.71 -0.13
N VAL A 223 1.65 -1.54 -0.73
CA VAL A 223 1.47 -0.78 -1.97
C VAL A 223 1.94 0.68 -1.85
N TRP A 224 1.97 1.23 -0.63
CA TRP A 224 2.29 2.63 -0.36
C TRP A 224 3.76 2.98 -0.62
N TYR A 225 4.66 1.99 -0.64
CA TYR A 225 6.09 2.27 -0.77
C TYR A 225 6.90 1.22 -1.52
N PHE A 226 6.37 0.02 -1.83
CA PHE A 226 7.17 -1.00 -2.50
C PHE A 226 7.78 -0.51 -3.83
N HIS A 227 7.04 0.32 -4.58
CA HIS A 227 7.48 0.87 -5.87
C HIS A 227 8.61 1.90 -5.73
N THR A 228 8.78 2.49 -4.54
CA THR A 228 9.86 3.44 -4.26
C THR A 228 11.14 2.76 -3.76
N LEU A 229 11.05 1.51 -3.27
CA LEU A 229 12.18 0.78 -2.67
C LEU A 229 13.39 0.63 -3.61
N PRO A 230 13.25 0.26 -4.90
CA PRO A 230 14.39 0.19 -5.81
C PRO A 230 15.04 1.56 -5.99
N TYR A 231 14.25 2.62 -6.14
CA TYR A 231 14.79 3.97 -6.25
C TYR A 231 15.59 4.36 -4.99
N LEU A 232 15.05 4.11 -3.79
CA LEU A 232 15.72 4.46 -2.53
C LEU A 232 17.05 3.70 -2.34
N LEU A 233 17.06 2.39 -2.64
CA LEU A 233 18.27 1.56 -2.54
C LEU A 233 19.38 1.97 -3.51
N TRP A 234 19.02 2.43 -4.71
CA TRP A 234 19.97 2.89 -5.73
C TRP A 234 20.33 4.38 -5.62
N SER A 235 19.53 5.17 -4.89
CA SER A 235 19.85 6.56 -4.54
C SER A 235 20.87 6.66 -3.39
N GLY A 236 21.03 5.59 -2.60
CA GLY A 236 22.06 5.50 -1.56
C GLY A 236 23.46 5.41 -2.16
N GLY A 237 24.35 6.35 -1.80
CA GLY A 237 25.68 6.45 -2.42
C GLY A 237 26.75 5.48 -1.94
N VAL A 238 26.35 4.35 -1.34
CA VAL A 238 27.28 3.26 -1.02
C VAL A 238 27.58 2.50 -2.31
N LYS A 239 28.57 2.98 -3.07
CA LYS A 239 29.02 2.39 -4.35
C LYS A 239 29.50 0.92 -4.22
N LYS A 240 29.83 0.48 -2.99
CA LYS A 240 30.35 -0.86 -2.64
C LYS A 240 29.35 -1.75 -1.89
N LEU A 241 28.09 -1.34 -1.76
CA LEU A 241 27.05 -2.29 -1.35
C LEU A 241 26.79 -3.16 -2.57
N ALA A 242 27.33 -4.38 -2.58
CA ALA A 242 27.21 -5.29 -3.71
C ALA A 242 25.75 -5.30 -4.18
N HIS A 243 25.49 -5.14 -5.48
CA HIS A 243 24.13 -5.14 -6.02
C HIS A 243 23.27 -6.30 -5.49
N LEU A 244 23.93 -7.42 -5.21
CA LEU A 244 23.37 -8.59 -4.51
C LEU A 244 22.71 -8.25 -3.16
N LEU A 245 23.31 -7.40 -2.33
CA LEU A 245 22.70 -7.00 -1.06
C LEU A 245 21.46 -6.14 -1.26
N ARG A 246 21.44 -5.25 -2.26
CA ARG A 246 20.22 -4.46 -2.58
C ARG A 246 19.07 -5.37 -3.02
N VAL A 247 19.36 -6.32 -3.89
CA VAL A 247 18.39 -7.32 -4.34
C VAL A 247 17.96 -8.22 -3.18
N LEU A 248 18.89 -8.62 -2.31
CA LEU A 248 18.58 -9.38 -1.10
C LEU A 248 17.67 -8.61 -0.15
N ILE A 249 17.92 -7.31 0.07
CA ILE A 249 17.05 -6.45 0.88
C ILE A 249 15.65 -6.39 0.27
N LEU A 250 15.52 -6.20 -1.05
CA LEU A 250 14.22 -6.23 -1.72
C LEU A 250 13.51 -7.58 -1.53
N GLY A 251 14.24 -8.69 -1.71
CA GLY A 251 13.71 -10.04 -1.51
C GLY A 251 13.29 -10.32 -0.07
N LEU A 252 14.05 -9.84 0.92
CA LEU A 252 13.71 -9.98 2.35
C LEU A 252 12.50 -9.12 2.73
N ILE A 253 12.39 -7.89 2.21
CA ILE A 253 11.19 -7.07 2.40
C ILE A 253 9.98 -7.78 1.78
N GLU A 254 10.07 -8.21 0.53
CA GLU A 254 9.01 -8.96 -0.16
C GLU A 254 8.60 -10.20 0.65
N LEU A 255 9.58 -10.97 1.14
CA LEU A 255 9.34 -12.16 1.97
C LEU A 255 8.62 -11.79 3.28
N SER A 256 9.05 -10.71 3.96
CA SER A 256 8.40 -10.23 5.18
C SER A 256 6.94 -9.83 4.95
N TRP A 257 6.65 -9.16 3.83
CA TRP A 257 5.28 -8.75 3.47
C TRP A 257 4.42 -9.90 2.95
N ASN A 258 5.00 -10.96 2.39
CA ASN A 258 4.26 -12.16 1.95
C ASN A 258 4.10 -13.22 3.06
N THR A 259 4.76 -13.05 4.21
CA THR A 259 4.61 -13.94 5.36
C THR A 259 3.28 -13.64 6.06
N TYR A 260 2.30 -14.54 5.94
CA TYR A 260 0.97 -14.42 6.58
C TYR A 260 0.60 -15.66 7.41
N PRO A 261 0.19 -15.47 8.69
CA PRO A 261 0.34 -14.25 9.48
C PRO A 261 1.83 -13.92 9.70
N SER A 262 2.14 -12.64 9.93
CA SER A 262 3.52 -12.22 10.22
C SER A 262 4.05 -12.96 11.45
N THR A 263 5.34 -13.30 11.42
CA THR A 263 6.10 -13.93 12.50
C THR A 263 7.09 -12.96 13.11
N ASN A 264 7.59 -13.27 14.32
CA ASN A 264 8.64 -12.47 14.97
C ASN A 264 9.86 -12.27 14.05
N SER A 265 10.30 -13.32 13.37
CA SER A 265 11.44 -13.27 12.45
C SER A 265 11.16 -12.43 11.21
N SER A 266 9.97 -12.56 10.58
CA SER A 266 9.61 -11.74 9.41
C SER A 266 9.53 -10.25 9.75
N SER A 267 9.03 -9.94 10.94
CA SER A 267 8.89 -8.59 11.47
C SER A 267 10.24 -7.99 11.84
N ALA A 268 11.13 -8.76 12.48
CA ALA A 268 12.50 -8.35 12.75
C ALA A 268 13.31 -8.14 11.45
N ALA A 269 13.18 -9.05 10.48
CA ALA A 269 13.84 -8.93 9.17
C ALA A 269 13.39 -7.66 8.42
N LEU A 270 12.11 -7.31 8.50
CA LEU A 270 11.58 -6.07 7.93
C LEU A 270 12.24 -4.83 8.55
N HIS A 271 12.34 -4.79 9.89
CA HIS A 271 13.02 -3.69 10.59
C HIS A 271 14.50 -3.59 10.26
N VAL A 272 15.21 -4.72 10.16
CA VAL A 272 16.63 -4.73 9.76
C VAL A 272 16.79 -4.18 8.35
N CYS A 273 15.96 -4.61 7.40
CA CYS A 273 15.99 -4.09 6.03
C CYS A 273 15.69 -2.59 5.98
N HIS A 274 14.67 -2.13 6.71
CA HIS A 274 14.31 -0.72 6.81
C HIS A 274 15.44 0.13 7.40
N LEU A 275 16.08 -0.36 8.47
CA LEU A 275 17.22 0.31 9.10
C LEU A 275 18.40 0.42 8.13
N ILE A 276 18.74 -0.65 7.40
CA ILE A 276 19.82 -0.63 6.42
C ILE A 276 19.55 0.40 5.34
N ILE A 277 18.32 0.48 4.80
CA ILE A 277 17.94 1.48 3.79
C ILE A 277 18.08 2.89 4.37
N LEU A 278 17.55 3.17 5.57
CA LEU A 278 17.68 4.48 6.21
C LEU A 278 19.14 4.89 6.39
N LEU A 279 20.00 3.98 6.87
CA LEU A 279 21.43 4.23 7.02
C LEU A 279 22.11 4.48 5.67
N CYS A 280 21.76 3.72 4.63
CA CYS A 280 22.30 3.94 3.28
C CYS A 280 21.93 5.32 2.72
N LEU A 281 20.69 5.75 2.93
CA LEU A 281 20.21 7.07 2.50
C LEU A 281 20.86 8.21 3.31
N TRP A 282 21.09 7.98 4.61
CA TRP A 282 21.74 8.93 5.51
C TRP A 282 23.23 9.14 5.18
N LEU A 283 23.93 8.03 4.90
CA LEU A 283 25.37 8.02 4.60
C LEU A 283 25.69 8.37 3.14
N ALA A 284 24.68 8.46 2.28
CA ALA A 284 24.87 8.86 0.89
C ALA A 284 25.52 10.26 0.81
N PRO A 285 26.48 10.47 -0.12
CA PRO A 285 27.07 11.77 -0.32
C PRO A 285 26.01 12.79 -0.76
N PRO A 286 26.21 14.10 -0.49
CA PRO A 286 25.37 15.15 -1.06
C PRO A 286 25.32 15.02 -2.58
N LEU A 287 24.12 15.08 -3.17
CA LEU A 287 24.01 15.28 -4.61
C LEU A 287 24.46 16.72 -4.85
N THR A 288 25.67 16.89 -5.37
CA THR A 288 26.24 18.19 -5.73
C THR A 288 25.95 18.44 -7.21
N ASP A 289 25.60 19.67 -7.59
CA ASP A 289 25.23 20.12 -8.96
C ASP A 289 26.36 19.99 -10.01
N LYS A 290 27.36 19.14 -9.79
CA LYS A 290 28.46 18.92 -10.74
C LYS A 290 28.05 18.00 -11.90
N GLN A 291 27.03 18.40 -12.66
CA GLN A 291 26.85 17.88 -14.03
C GLN A 291 26.43 18.95 -15.06
N GLU A 292 26.08 20.18 -14.66
CA GLU A 292 25.72 21.22 -15.64
C GLU A 292 26.94 21.98 -16.21
N HIS A 293 28.08 22.00 -15.50
CA HIS A 293 29.21 22.86 -15.89
C HIS A 293 30.20 22.22 -16.88
N THR A 294 30.04 20.94 -17.21
CA THR A 294 30.93 20.23 -18.16
C THR A 294 30.43 20.21 -19.59
N THR A 295 29.14 20.47 -19.84
CA THR A 295 28.56 20.50 -21.20
C THR A 295 28.61 21.89 -21.85
N ASP A 296 28.76 22.97 -21.08
CA ASP A 296 28.82 24.34 -21.63
C ASP A 296 30.26 24.79 -21.99
N LYS A 297 31.27 24.03 -21.57
CA LYS A 297 32.67 24.29 -21.99
C LYS A 297 33.06 23.61 -23.29
N ASP A 298 32.34 22.58 -23.72
CA ASP A 298 32.67 21.79 -24.93
C ASP A 298 32.01 22.34 -26.21
N HIS A 299 31.19 23.39 -26.08
CA HIS A 299 30.52 24.06 -27.20
C HIS A 299 31.00 25.50 -27.41
N ARG A 300 32.07 25.92 -26.73
CA ARG A 300 32.58 27.29 -26.79
C ARG A 300 34.06 27.42 -27.18
N ASP A 301 34.68 26.33 -27.59
CA ASP A 301 36.04 26.28 -28.14
C ASP A 301 36.04 25.81 -29.61
#